data_AF-A0A5M7BSJ0-F1
#
_entry.id   AF-A0A5M7BSJ0-F1
#
_cell.length_a   1.000
_cell.length_b   1.000
_cell.length_c   1.000
_cell.angle_alpha   90.00
_cell.angle_beta   90.00
_cell.angle_gamma   90.00
#
_symmetry.space_group_name_H-M   'P 1'
#
loop_
_entity.id
_entity.type
_entity.pdbx_description
1 polymer ?
#
loop_
_entity_poly.entity_id
_entity_poly.type
_entity_poly.pdbx_seq_one_letter_code
_entity_poly.pdbx_strand_id
1 'polypeptide(L)'
;MLPTAGPRPARTPLPLPQRGGTAVDPTAPTRTAPPDVPRSAPRGFVLRLGLANLGLYSALLTPVVVTMALRVAEVAPQHKESTLGLVLGVGAVLAMIANPLFGRLSDRTRSRFGRRRPWLVGTAAVAALLGALLVTRIKGTR
;
A
#
# COMPACT_ATOMS: atom_id res chain seq x y z
N MET A 1 34.23 52.65 66.80
CA MET A 1 34.50 52.31 65.39
C MET A 1 34.73 50.80 65.26
N LEU A 2 33.69 50.03 64.90
CA LEU A 2 33.65 49.02 63.83
C LEU A 2 32.24 48.35 63.82
N PRO A 3 31.62 48.10 62.66
CA PRO A 3 30.22 47.67 62.57
C PRO A 3 30.04 46.14 62.40
N THR A 4 28.87 45.68 62.85
CA THR A 4 28.00 44.61 62.29
C THR A 4 28.55 43.23 61.91
N ALA A 5 27.91 42.19 62.46
CA ALA A 5 27.51 41.00 61.69
C ALA A 5 26.24 40.38 62.31
N GLY A 6 25.09 40.60 61.68
CA GLY A 6 23.84 39.92 62.03
C GLY A 6 23.87 38.42 61.73
N PRO A 7 22.96 37.62 62.31
CA PRO A 7 22.91 36.18 62.12
C PRO A 7 22.66 35.82 60.64
N ARG A 8 23.52 34.95 60.09
CA ARG A 8 23.44 34.47 58.70
C ARG A 8 22.18 33.63 58.50
N PRO A 9 21.38 33.85 57.44
CA PRO A 9 20.25 32.96 57.12
C PRO A 9 20.76 31.57 56.73
N ALA A 10 20.05 30.54 57.21
CA ALA A 10 20.33 29.14 56.90
C ALA A 10 20.32 28.92 55.38
N ARG A 11 21.39 28.31 54.86
CA ARG A 11 21.50 27.93 53.44
C ARG A 11 20.46 26.84 53.17
N THR A 12 19.47 27.15 52.33
CA THR A 12 18.61 26.15 51.70
C THR A 12 19.50 25.13 50.96
N PRO A 13 19.38 23.82 51.21
CA PRO A 13 20.13 22.81 50.48
C PRO A 13 19.76 22.90 49.00
N LEU A 14 20.76 23.05 48.12
CA LEU A 14 20.57 22.94 46.68
C LEU A 14 20.05 21.53 46.33
N PRO A 15 19.05 21.39 45.45
CA PRO A 15 18.65 20.09 44.94
C PRO A 15 19.84 19.41 44.27
N LEU A 16 20.21 18.22 44.74
CA LEU A 16 21.25 17.43 44.10
C LEU A 16 20.83 17.07 42.66
N PRO A 17 21.75 17.05 41.68
CA PRO A 17 21.46 16.61 40.33
C PRO A 17 20.98 15.16 40.36
N GLN A 18 19.69 14.97 40.11
CA GLN A 18 19.06 13.66 39.94
C GLN A 18 19.73 12.99 38.72
N ARG A 19 20.65 12.05 38.95
CA ARG A 19 21.12 11.13 37.91
C ARG A 19 19.89 10.39 37.39
N GLY A 20 19.49 10.68 36.15
CA GLY A 20 18.36 10.06 35.47
C GLY A 20 18.55 8.56 35.33
N GLY A 21 18.17 7.81 36.37
CA GLY A 21 17.75 6.43 36.25
C GLY A 21 16.32 6.44 35.73
N THR A 22 16.09 5.74 34.63
CA THR A 22 14.75 5.45 34.11
C THR A 22 14.03 4.55 35.10
N ALA A 23 13.48 5.12 36.17
CA ALA A 23 12.40 4.51 36.91
C ALA A 23 11.19 4.50 35.98
N VAL A 24 10.95 3.37 35.33
CA VAL A 24 9.69 3.11 34.64
C VAL A 24 8.63 3.06 35.74
N ASP A 25 7.90 4.15 35.91
CA ASP A 25 6.75 4.22 36.81
C ASP A 25 5.62 3.35 36.24
N PRO A 26 5.28 2.19 36.85
CA PRO A 26 4.23 1.31 36.36
C PRO A 26 2.82 1.90 36.54
N THR A 27 2.69 3.05 37.21
CA THR A 27 1.41 3.74 37.44
C THR A 27 1.20 4.94 36.51
N ALA A 28 2.19 5.30 35.69
CA ALA A 28 2.03 6.34 34.70
C ALA A 28 0.95 5.91 33.68
N PRO A 29 -0.12 6.69 33.47
CA PRO A 29 -1.12 6.36 32.46
C PRO A 29 -0.40 6.27 31.11
N THR A 30 -0.53 5.11 30.46
CA THR A 30 -0.04 4.89 29.09
C THR A 30 -0.63 5.97 28.20
N ARG A 31 0.11 7.07 28.01
CA ARG A 31 -0.28 8.14 27.12
C ARG A 31 -0.24 7.53 25.72
N THR A 32 -1.39 7.12 25.22
CA THR A 32 -1.54 6.71 23.83
C THR A 32 -1.08 7.90 23.01
N ALA A 33 0.10 7.79 22.41
CA ALA A 33 0.62 8.87 21.58
C ALA A 33 -0.44 9.24 20.54
N PRO A 34 -0.69 10.53 20.27
CA PRO A 34 -1.59 10.93 19.21
C PRO A 34 -1.16 10.27 17.90
N PRO A 35 -2.09 9.90 17.00
CA PRO A 35 -1.75 9.25 15.75
C PRO A 35 -0.71 10.08 15.01
N ASP A 36 0.42 9.46 14.65
CA ASP A 36 1.49 10.09 13.88
C ASP A 36 0.89 10.85 12.69
N VAL A 37 0.97 12.17 12.71
CA VAL A 37 0.52 13.01 11.60
C VAL A 37 1.27 12.57 10.32
N PRO A 38 0.57 12.28 9.21
CA PRO A 38 1.23 11.83 8.00
C PRO A 38 2.26 12.87 7.54
N ARG A 39 3.54 12.46 7.44
CA ARG A 39 4.59 13.29 6.88
C ARG A 39 4.20 13.64 5.43
N SER A 40 4.05 14.93 5.11
CA SER A 40 3.74 15.38 3.75
C SER A 40 4.74 14.79 2.75
N ALA A 41 4.22 14.14 1.71
CA ALA A 41 5.05 13.62 0.64
C ALA A 41 5.81 14.79 -0.05
N PRO A 42 7.08 14.60 -0.45
CA PRO A 42 7.83 15.65 -1.13
C PRO A 42 7.14 16.03 -2.44
N ARG A 43 7.16 17.32 -2.82
CA ARG A 43 6.37 17.87 -3.95
C ARG A 43 6.55 17.11 -5.28
N GLY A 44 7.73 16.54 -5.53
CA GLY A 44 8.03 15.73 -6.72
C GLY A 44 7.66 14.24 -6.61
N PHE A 45 7.10 13.76 -5.49
CA PHE A 45 6.71 12.36 -5.31
C PHE A 45 5.55 11.99 -6.22
N VAL A 46 4.50 12.80 -6.27
CA VAL A 46 3.31 12.54 -7.10
C VAL A 46 3.67 12.48 -8.58
N LEU A 47 4.53 13.40 -9.05
CA LEU A 47 4.99 13.41 -10.43
C LEU A 47 5.79 12.13 -10.77
N ARG A 48 6.76 11.75 -9.93
CA ARG A 48 7.56 10.54 -10.13
C ARG A 48 6.71 9.27 -10.06
N LEU A 49 5.76 9.21 -9.12
CA LEU A 49 4.82 8.12 -9.01
C LEU A 49 3.93 8.04 -10.25
N GLY A 50 3.45 9.17 -10.77
CA GLY A 50 2.69 9.25 -12.01
C GLY A 50 3.48 8.76 -13.22
N LEU A 51 4.73 9.19 -13.36
CA LEU A 51 5.62 8.72 -14.44
C LEU A 51 5.94 7.23 -14.34
N ALA A 52 6.22 6.73 -13.14
CA ALA A 52 6.44 5.31 -12.91
C ALA A 52 5.19 4.48 -13.25
N ASN A 53 4.02 4.96 -12.84
CA ASN A 53 2.75 4.30 -13.09
C ASN A 53 2.39 4.32 -14.59
N LEU A 54 2.65 5.44 -15.27
CA LEU A 54 2.48 5.54 -16.72
C LEU A 54 3.37 4.53 -17.44
N GLY A 55 4.67 4.51 -17.14
CA GLY A 55 5.60 3.54 -17.73
C GLY A 55 5.20 2.10 -17.48
N LEU A 56 4.77 1.78 -16.25
CA LEU A 56 4.27 0.46 -15.88
C LEU A 56 3.03 0.07 -16.69
N TYR A 57 2.02 0.94 -16.76
CA TYR A 57 0.79 0.65 -17.50
C TYR A 57 1.01 0.61 -19.01
N SER A 58 1.89 1.44 -19.55
CA SER A 58 2.26 1.36 -20.97
C SER A 58 2.95 0.02 -21.29
N ALA A 59 3.91 -0.39 -20.46
CA ALA A 59 4.61 -1.67 -20.64
C ALA A 59 3.67 -2.88 -20.50
N LEU A 60 2.66 -2.78 -19.64
CA LEU A 60 1.69 -3.85 -19.42
C LEU A 60 0.58 -3.89 -20.47
N LEU A 61 -0.08 -2.76 -20.74
CA LEU A 61 -1.28 -2.73 -21.59
C LEU A 61 -0.96 -2.83 -23.08
N THR A 62 0.17 -2.31 -23.53
CA THR A 62 0.56 -2.37 -24.96
C THR A 62 0.57 -3.81 -25.49
N PRO A 63 1.35 -4.75 -24.92
CA PRO A 63 1.36 -6.12 -25.42
C PRO A 63 0.01 -6.81 -25.23
N VAL A 64 -0.73 -6.51 -24.15
CA VAL A 64 -2.04 -7.11 -23.88
C VAL A 64 -3.06 -6.71 -24.95
N VAL A 65 -3.19 -5.43 -25.24
CA VAL A 65 -4.16 -4.91 -26.22
C VAL A 65 -3.77 -5.34 -27.64
N VAL A 66 -2.49 -5.28 -28.00
CA VAL A 66 -2.01 -5.72 -29.32
C VAL A 66 -2.25 -7.22 -29.53
N THR A 67 -1.89 -8.06 -28.55
CA THR A 67 -2.12 -9.51 -28.65
C THR A 67 -3.61 -9.83 -28.74
N MET A 68 -4.45 -9.10 -27.98
CA MET A 68 -5.90 -9.26 -28.05
C MET A 68 -6.44 -8.90 -29.43
N ALA A 69 -6.01 -7.77 -30.00
CA ALA A 69 -6.43 -7.34 -31.33
C ALA A 69 -6.08 -8.38 -32.40
N LEU A 70 -4.88 -8.97 -32.33
CA LEU A 70 -4.47 -10.05 -33.22
C LEU A 70 -5.38 -11.29 -33.08
N ARG A 71 -5.74 -11.68 -31.86
CA ARG A 71 -6.67 -12.81 -31.65
C ARG A 71 -8.08 -12.54 -32.12
N VAL A 72 -8.60 -11.34 -31.89
CA VAL A 72 -9.91 -10.93 -32.41
C VAL A 72 -9.89 -10.94 -33.94
N ALA A 73 -8.77 -10.55 -34.56
CA ALA A 73 -8.62 -10.55 -36.00
C ALA A 73 -8.68 -11.95 -36.64
N GLU A 74 -8.26 -12.98 -35.92
CA GLU A 74 -8.35 -14.39 -36.35
C GLU A 74 -9.77 -14.95 -36.15
N VAL A 75 -10.43 -14.61 -35.03
CA VAL A 75 -11.73 -15.19 -34.66
C VAL A 75 -12.90 -14.53 -35.39
N ALA A 76 -12.89 -13.20 -35.52
CA ALA A 76 -13.99 -12.43 -36.07
C ALA A 76 -13.51 -11.42 -37.13
N PRO A 77 -13.03 -11.89 -38.29
CA PRO A 77 -12.34 -11.03 -39.24
C PRO A 77 -13.18 -9.92 -39.87
N GLN A 78 -14.50 -10.09 -39.92
CA GLN A 78 -15.46 -9.12 -40.50
C GLN A 78 -15.87 -8.03 -39.49
N HIS A 79 -15.68 -8.26 -38.20
CA HIS A 79 -16.18 -7.41 -37.11
C HIS A 79 -15.10 -7.14 -36.05
N LYS A 80 -13.84 -7.01 -36.48
CA LYS A 80 -12.68 -6.93 -35.58
C LYS A 80 -12.75 -5.76 -34.61
N GLU A 81 -13.10 -4.57 -35.11
CA GLU A 81 -13.13 -3.34 -34.30
C GLU A 81 -14.27 -3.34 -33.29
N SER A 82 -15.47 -3.72 -33.70
CA SER A 82 -16.63 -3.79 -32.79
C SER A 82 -16.44 -4.87 -31.73
N THR A 83 -15.92 -6.03 -32.10
CA THR A 83 -15.64 -7.13 -31.16
C THR A 83 -14.56 -6.72 -30.17
N LEU A 84 -13.46 -6.11 -30.63
CA LEU A 84 -12.39 -5.64 -29.75
C LEU A 84 -12.90 -4.55 -28.79
N GLY A 85 -13.66 -3.59 -29.31
CA GLY A 85 -14.27 -2.52 -28.51
C GLY A 85 -15.23 -3.06 -27.45
N LEU A 86 -16.05 -4.06 -27.79
CA LEU A 86 -16.93 -4.74 -26.83
C LEU A 86 -16.14 -5.46 -25.73
N VAL A 87 -15.10 -6.21 -26.08
CA VAL A 87 -14.26 -6.93 -25.11
C VAL A 87 -13.58 -5.95 -24.16
N LEU A 88 -12.99 -4.87 -24.68
CA LEU A 88 -12.35 -3.84 -23.86
C LEU A 88 -13.36 -3.08 -23.01
N GLY A 89 -14.53 -2.75 -23.57
CA GLY A 89 -15.60 -2.04 -22.87
C GLY A 89 -16.18 -2.85 -21.71
N VAL A 90 -16.52 -4.12 -21.94
CA VAL A 90 -16.97 -5.03 -20.88
C VAL A 90 -15.88 -5.19 -19.82
N GLY A 91 -14.62 -5.36 -20.24
CA GLY A 91 -13.48 -5.42 -19.33
C GLY A 91 -13.35 -4.17 -18.45
N ALA A 92 -13.55 -2.98 -19.01
CA ALA A 92 -13.49 -1.72 -18.27
C ALA A 92 -14.62 -1.61 -17.24
N VAL A 93 -15.86 -1.98 -17.60
CA VAL A 93 -17.00 -1.98 -16.68
C VAL A 93 -16.75 -2.96 -15.53
N LEU A 94 -16.27 -4.17 -15.83
CA LEU A 94 -15.93 -5.15 -14.82
C LEU A 94 -14.81 -4.64 -13.90
N ALA A 95 -13.77 -4.01 -14.46
CA ALA A 95 -12.67 -3.44 -13.67
C ALA A 95 -13.15 -2.30 -12.75
N MET A 96 -14.05 -1.44 -13.25
CA MET A 96 -14.64 -0.35 -12.48
C MET A 96 -15.37 -0.86 -11.23
N ILE A 97 -16.07 -1.99 -11.33
CA ILE A 97 -16.78 -2.62 -10.21
C ILE A 97 -15.81 -3.43 -9.34
N ALA A 98 -14.93 -4.21 -9.94
CA ALA A 98 -14.01 -5.11 -9.26
C ALA A 98 -13.02 -4.37 -8.36
N ASN A 99 -12.42 -3.28 -8.84
CA ASN A 99 -11.41 -2.52 -8.10
C ASN A 99 -11.89 -2.08 -6.69
N PRO A 100 -13.04 -1.39 -6.52
CA PRO A 100 -13.53 -1.02 -5.20
C PRO A 100 -14.01 -2.24 -4.39
N LEU A 101 -14.57 -3.26 -5.03
CA LEU A 101 -15.08 -4.45 -4.34
C LEU A 101 -13.93 -5.26 -3.71
N PHE A 102 -12.90 -5.54 -4.49
CA PHE A 102 -11.69 -6.21 -4.02
C PHE A 102 -10.85 -5.33 -3.11
N GLY A 103 -10.84 -4.00 -3.32
CA GLY A 103 -10.25 -3.06 -2.37
C GLY A 103 -10.87 -3.19 -0.98
N ARG A 104 -12.20 -3.13 -0.89
CA ARG A 104 -12.94 -3.29 0.37
C ARG A 104 -12.79 -4.67 0.98
N LEU A 105 -12.74 -5.73 0.17
CA LEU A 105 -12.58 -7.11 0.65
C LEU A 105 -11.16 -7.36 1.20
N SER A 106 -10.14 -6.78 0.56
CA SER A 106 -8.76 -6.79 1.03
C SER A 106 -8.62 -6.12 2.39
N ASP A 107 -9.27 -4.97 2.58
CA ASP A 107 -9.25 -4.23 3.85
C ASP A 107 -9.94 -4.97 5.01
N ARG A 108 -10.80 -5.95 4.74
CA ARG A 108 -11.50 -6.74 5.76
C ARG A 108 -10.79 -8.04 6.15
N THR A 109 -9.76 -8.44 5.42
CA THR A 109 -9.12 -9.76 5.63
C THR A 109 -8.13 -9.68 6.81
N ARG A 110 -8.58 -10.05 8.02
CA ARG A 110 -7.72 -10.17 9.21
C ARG A 110 -7.05 -11.55 9.24
N SER A 111 -5.83 -11.64 8.71
CA SER A 111 -4.97 -12.83 8.83
C SER A 111 -3.82 -12.60 9.81
N ARG A 112 -3.35 -13.67 10.47
CA ARG A 112 -2.18 -13.68 11.37
C ARG A 112 -0.88 -13.18 10.71
N PHE A 113 -0.82 -13.18 9.38
CA PHE A 113 0.34 -12.70 8.60
C PHE A 113 0.24 -11.24 8.13
N GLY A 114 -0.80 -10.50 8.54
CA GLY A 114 -1.05 -9.11 8.17
C GLY A 114 -2.15 -8.95 7.11
N ARG A 115 -2.75 -7.76 7.03
CA ARG A 115 -3.99 -7.49 6.26
C ARG A 115 -3.86 -7.64 4.74
N ARG A 116 -2.66 -7.42 4.18
CA ARG A 116 -2.41 -7.38 2.73
C ARG A 116 -1.72 -8.62 2.14
N ARG A 117 -0.96 -9.35 2.96
CA ARG A 117 -0.21 -10.54 2.52
C ARG A 117 -1.08 -11.71 2.00
N PRO A 118 -2.20 -12.08 2.64
CA PRO A 118 -3.02 -13.19 2.15
C PRO A 118 -3.67 -12.89 0.80
N TRP A 119 -4.03 -11.62 0.55
CA TRP A 119 -4.59 -11.21 -0.74
C TRP A 119 -3.56 -11.31 -1.86
N LEU A 120 -2.33 -10.81 -1.65
CA LEU A 120 -1.26 -10.91 -2.66
C LEU A 120 -0.94 -12.37 -3.03
N VAL A 121 -0.78 -13.24 -2.03
CA VAL A 121 -0.49 -14.66 -2.26
C VAL A 121 -1.69 -15.36 -2.89
N GLY A 122 -2.90 -15.09 -2.41
CA GLY A 122 -4.13 -15.67 -2.95
C GLY A 122 -4.33 -15.31 -4.42
N THR A 123 -4.21 -14.02 -4.78
CA THR A 123 -4.33 -13.60 -6.18
C THR A 123 -3.21 -14.15 -7.05
N ALA A 124 -1.97 -14.21 -6.55
CA ALA A 124 -0.85 -14.78 -7.29
C ALA A 124 -1.03 -16.29 -7.54
N ALA A 125 -1.50 -17.04 -6.53
CA ALA A 125 -1.78 -18.46 -6.66
C ALA A 125 -2.92 -18.73 -7.65
N VAL A 126 -4.02 -17.97 -7.57
CA VAL A 126 -5.13 -18.10 -8.52
C VAL A 126 -4.67 -17.77 -9.95
N ALA A 127 -3.90 -16.70 -10.15
CA ALA A 127 -3.37 -16.33 -11.45
C ALA A 127 -2.44 -17.42 -12.02
N ALA A 128 -1.55 -17.97 -11.18
CA ALA A 128 -0.65 -19.04 -11.59
C ALA A 128 -1.41 -20.33 -11.96
N LEU A 129 -2.42 -20.72 -11.19
CA LEU A 129 -3.25 -21.89 -11.47
C LEU A 129 -4.06 -21.73 -12.76
N LEU A 130 -4.71 -20.58 -12.96
CA LEU A 130 -5.46 -20.29 -14.18
C LEU A 130 -4.54 -20.24 -15.41
N GLY A 131 -3.37 -19.61 -15.29
CA GLY A 131 -2.36 -19.58 -16.34
C GLY A 131 -1.86 -20.98 -16.69
N ALA A 132 -1.54 -21.80 -15.70
CA ALA A 132 -1.13 -23.19 -15.91
C ALA A 132 -2.23 -24.01 -16.59
N LEU A 133 -3.49 -23.87 -16.17
CA LEU A 133 -4.63 -24.55 -16.77
C LEU A 133 -4.85 -24.10 -18.23
N LEU A 134 -4.69 -22.82 -18.54
CA LEU A 134 -4.81 -22.31 -19.89
C LEU A 134 -3.72 -22.88 -20.80
N VAL A 135 -2.47 -22.91 -20.31
CA VAL A 135 -1.33 -23.47 -21.06
C VAL A 135 -1.51 -24.96 -21.31
N THR A 136 -1.96 -25.73 -20.32
CA THR A 136 -2.23 -27.16 -20.50
C THR A 136 -3.38 -27.40 -21.48
N ARG A 137 -4.45 -26.59 -21.44
CA ARG A 137 -5.55 -26.64 -22.43
C ARG A 137 -5.06 -26.36 -23.85
N ILE A 138 -4.26 -25.31 -24.05
CA ILE A 138 -3.71 -24.96 -25.39
C ILE A 138 -2.82 -26.08 -25.93
N LYS A 139 -2.04 -26.73 -25.05
CA LYS A 139 -1.12 -27.80 -25.45
C LYS A 139 -1.83 -29.14 -25.69
N GLY A 140 -2.94 -29.40 -25.00
CA GLY A 140 -3.74 -30.61 -25.19
C GLY A 140 -4.71 -30.58 -26.38
N THR A 141 -4.92 -29.42 -27.00
CA THR A 141 -5.69 -29.27 -28.26
C THR A 141 -4.81 -29.24 -29.52
N ARG A 142 -3.52 -29.60 -29.41
CA ARG A 142 -2.63 -29.89 -30.54
C ARG A 142 -2.32 -31.37 -30.56
#